data_AF-W1PW98-F1
#
_entry.id   AF-W1PW98-F1
#
_cell.length_a   1.000
_cell.length_b   1.000
_cell.length_c   1.000
_cell.angle_alpha   90.00
_cell.angle_beta   90.00
_cell.angle_gamma   90.00
#
_symmetry.space_group_name_H-M   'P 1'
#
loop_
_entity.id
_entity.type
_entity.pdbx_description
1 polymer ?
#
loop_
_entity_poly.entity_id
_entity_poly.type
_entity_poly.pdbx_seq_one_letter_code
_entity_poly.pdbx_strand_id
1 'polypeptide(L)'
;MIMKIIGARFYKSDGEIDPEFEDPSPRDTQGHGSHTASTSAGRAVANISLFGLATGTARGAVPSARIAVYKVCWSKGCSDADILAAFDDAIADGVDVISLSVGSLTVSDYFEDSIAIGSFHAMRSGVLTSNSAGNSGPFPRSVSNVAPWTLTVAATTMDRKIISKVVLEDNETIVGSSINTFKLDGDSIPLIYGGDAPNIAAGFTSDDSSFCRPNSLDSTLVKGKIVFCDGINNGEGALDANALGMIMRFVAFDDFAFSYPLPATLLDMIEGGKVLSFMNSSSKPRANILSSEAVKDLNAPEVVSFSSRGPNPITPEILKPDISAPGADILAAWSPVAPMSLFEGDKRSVDYNIISGTSMSCPHASGAAAYVKSFHPTWSPAAIKSALMTTATSVGPLGYGNDDVLSSGSGHINPMKAVDPGLVYDANEVDYITMMCNLGYDTEKLRLVTGDNSSCSNVANGTVLDLNYPSFALHVSSGTPFFANFSRTVTNVGVPTSVYYVSVNSTTALEVSVEPTQLSFEKIGEKKTFIVKVEGSLSWPFQVSTSLVWSDGVHIVRSPIVVYLL
;
A
#
# COMPACT_ATOMS: atom_id res chain seq x y z
N MET A 1 -13.28 -11.99 -30.52
CA MET A 1 -12.20 -11.64 -29.57
C MET A 1 -12.77 -10.61 -28.61
N ILE A 2 -12.91 -10.92 -27.32
CA ILE A 2 -13.47 -9.95 -26.34
C ILE A 2 -12.44 -8.83 -26.13
N MET A 3 -12.83 -7.57 -26.30
CA MET A 3 -11.94 -6.40 -26.15
C MET A 3 -11.51 -6.22 -24.69
N LYS A 4 -10.21 -6.07 -24.39
CA LYS A 4 -9.72 -6.01 -22.99
C LYS A 4 -9.67 -4.59 -22.43
N ILE A 5 -8.91 -3.73 -23.10
CA ILE A 5 -8.88 -2.28 -22.86
C ILE A 5 -9.97 -1.68 -23.73
N ILE A 6 -10.97 -1.07 -23.12
CA ILE A 6 -12.17 -0.55 -23.80
C ILE A 6 -12.24 0.97 -23.83
N GLY A 7 -11.42 1.65 -23.02
CA GLY A 7 -11.26 3.09 -22.99
C GLY A 7 -9.82 3.47 -22.66
N ALA A 8 -9.33 4.55 -23.24
CA ALA A 8 -7.99 5.07 -22.98
C ALA A 8 -7.98 6.59 -23.19
N ARG A 9 -7.80 7.34 -22.11
CA ARG A 9 -7.73 8.81 -22.06
C ARG A 9 -6.46 9.25 -21.35
N PHE A 10 -6.03 10.48 -21.61
CA PHE A 10 -4.93 11.12 -20.88
C PHE A 10 -5.28 12.57 -20.58
N TYR A 11 -4.70 13.11 -19.52
CA TYR A 11 -4.96 14.44 -19.01
C TYR A 11 -3.63 15.11 -18.72
N LYS A 12 -3.44 16.30 -19.28
CA LYS A 12 -2.23 17.11 -19.13
C LYS A 12 -2.55 18.58 -19.31
N SER A 13 -3.24 19.12 -18.31
CA SER A 13 -3.83 20.46 -18.32
C SER A 13 -2.79 21.59 -18.42
N ASP A 14 -1.58 21.40 -17.91
CA ASP A 14 -0.48 22.39 -18.01
C ASP A 14 0.23 22.42 -19.38
N GLY A 15 0.01 21.41 -20.24
CA GLY A 15 0.66 21.26 -21.53
C GLY A 15 2.17 20.94 -21.49
N GLU A 16 2.78 20.76 -20.32
CA GLU A 16 4.22 20.54 -20.17
C GLU A 16 4.61 19.07 -20.30
N ILE A 17 4.88 18.63 -21.53
CA ILE A 17 5.31 17.25 -21.82
C ILE A 17 6.78 17.26 -22.21
N ASP A 18 7.57 16.40 -21.58
CA ASP A 18 8.96 16.18 -21.99
C ASP A 18 8.97 15.22 -23.20
N PRO A 19 9.27 15.70 -24.41
CA PRO A 19 9.20 14.89 -25.62
C PRO A 19 10.33 13.86 -25.71
N GLU A 20 11.35 13.92 -24.84
CA GLU A 20 12.42 12.91 -24.80
C GLU A 20 11.93 11.60 -24.14
N PHE A 21 11.01 11.70 -23.17
CA PHE A 21 10.58 10.57 -22.34
C PHE A 21 9.08 10.25 -22.45
N GLU A 22 8.26 11.18 -22.95
CA GLU A 22 6.80 11.07 -22.88
C GLU A 22 6.10 11.54 -24.17
N ASP A 23 5.04 10.81 -24.54
CA ASP A 23 4.14 11.18 -25.63
C ASP A 23 2.80 11.72 -25.09
N PRO A 24 2.16 12.72 -25.75
CA PRO A 24 0.80 13.19 -25.44
C PRO A 24 -0.26 12.15 -25.82
N SER A 25 -0.27 11.04 -25.11
CA SER A 25 -1.12 9.88 -25.39
C SER A 25 -1.38 9.09 -24.11
N PRO A 26 -2.38 8.18 -24.10
CA PRO A 26 -2.61 7.29 -22.96
C PRO A 26 -1.57 6.16 -22.85
N ARG A 27 -0.52 6.17 -23.69
CA ARG A 27 0.57 5.19 -23.61
C ARG A 27 1.36 5.41 -22.31
N ASP A 28 1.63 4.28 -21.66
CA ASP A 28 2.48 4.22 -20.48
C ASP A 28 3.96 4.11 -20.88
N THR A 29 4.75 5.14 -20.54
CA THR A 29 6.19 5.21 -20.77
C THR A 29 7.01 4.97 -19.49
N GLN A 30 6.36 4.84 -18.32
CA GLN A 30 7.01 4.65 -17.02
C GLN A 30 6.81 3.25 -16.43
N GLY A 31 5.83 2.48 -16.92
CA GLY A 31 5.58 1.09 -16.54
C GLY A 31 4.62 0.91 -15.35
N HIS A 32 4.52 1.89 -14.45
CA HIS A 32 3.68 1.81 -13.24
C HIS A 32 2.20 1.58 -13.56
N GLY A 33 1.65 2.26 -14.57
CA GLY A 33 0.26 2.09 -14.99
C GLY A 33 -0.01 0.69 -15.56
N SER A 34 0.91 0.17 -16.37
CA SER A 34 0.84 -1.20 -16.93
C SER A 34 0.90 -2.25 -15.82
N HIS A 35 1.75 -2.03 -14.82
CA HIS A 35 1.94 -2.93 -13.68
C HIS A 35 0.67 -3.01 -12.81
N THR A 36 0.13 -1.85 -12.44
CA THR A 36 -1.10 -1.78 -11.62
C THR A 36 -2.34 -2.28 -12.36
N ALA A 37 -2.52 -1.92 -13.64
CA ALA A 37 -3.65 -2.38 -14.45
C ALA A 37 -3.62 -3.90 -14.71
N SER A 38 -2.44 -4.47 -14.90
CA SER A 38 -2.29 -5.93 -15.06
C SER A 38 -2.43 -6.68 -13.73
N THR A 39 -2.11 -6.06 -12.60
CA THR A 39 -2.37 -6.63 -11.27
C THR A 39 -3.86 -6.69 -10.94
N SER A 40 -4.64 -5.67 -11.31
CA SER A 40 -6.10 -5.66 -11.07
C SER A 40 -6.85 -6.59 -12.02
N ALA A 41 -6.53 -6.53 -13.31
CA ALA A 41 -7.32 -7.21 -14.33
C ALA A 41 -6.48 -7.82 -15.46
N GLY A 42 -5.17 -8.04 -15.35
CA GLY A 42 -4.39 -8.71 -16.38
C GLY A 42 -4.97 -10.08 -16.81
N ARG A 43 -4.93 -10.39 -18.11
CA ARG A 43 -5.27 -11.73 -18.59
C ARG A 43 -4.24 -12.74 -18.07
N ALA A 44 -4.64 -14.01 -18.03
CA ALA A 44 -3.72 -15.09 -17.75
C ALA A 44 -2.68 -15.19 -18.87
N VAL A 45 -1.40 -15.09 -18.51
CA VAL A 45 -0.25 -15.29 -19.40
C VAL A 45 0.69 -16.30 -18.73
N ALA A 46 0.83 -17.46 -19.36
CA ALA A 46 1.63 -18.55 -18.83
C ALA A 46 3.13 -18.34 -19.10
N ASN A 47 3.97 -19.03 -18.31
CA ASN A 47 5.42 -19.06 -18.46
C ASN A 47 6.10 -17.68 -18.41
N ILE A 48 5.60 -16.82 -17.51
CA ILE A 48 6.16 -15.50 -17.25
C ILE A 48 7.09 -15.56 -16.05
N SER A 49 8.19 -14.81 -16.13
CA SER A 49 9.15 -14.61 -15.05
C SER A 49 9.91 -13.30 -15.26
N LEU A 50 10.58 -12.81 -14.23
CA LEU A 50 11.63 -11.81 -14.37
C LEU A 50 12.99 -12.50 -14.34
N PHE A 51 13.56 -12.81 -15.49
CA PHE A 51 14.83 -13.55 -15.58
C PHE A 51 14.83 -14.86 -14.76
N GLY A 52 13.71 -15.61 -14.77
CA GLY A 52 13.53 -16.85 -14.00
C GLY A 52 12.96 -16.65 -12.59
N LEU A 53 12.99 -15.43 -12.04
CA LEU A 53 12.35 -15.10 -10.77
C LEU A 53 10.83 -15.12 -10.91
N ALA A 54 10.15 -15.61 -9.87
CA ALA A 54 8.69 -15.64 -9.78
C ALA A 54 8.01 -16.35 -10.97
N THR A 55 8.64 -17.39 -11.52
CA THR A 55 8.13 -18.13 -12.68
C THR A 55 6.73 -18.69 -12.44
N GLY A 56 5.80 -18.42 -13.35
CA GLY A 56 4.45 -18.96 -13.27
C GLY A 56 3.49 -18.42 -14.34
N THR A 57 2.19 -18.44 -14.00
CA THR A 57 1.15 -17.80 -14.81
C THR A 57 0.77 -16.47 -14.16
N ALA A 58 1.12 -15.37 -14.82
CA ALA A 58 0.72 -14.04 -14.39
C ALA A 58 -0.75 -13.80 -14.75
N ARG A 59 -1.53 -13.24 -13.83
CA ARG A 59 -2.92 -12.81 -14.03
C ARG A 59 -3.26 -11.67 -13.09
N GLY A 60 -4.28 -10.90 -13.40
CA GLY A 60 -4.86 -9.93 -12.46
C GLY A 60 -5.90 -10.57 -11.55
N ALA A 61 -6.32 -9.84 -10.52
CA ALA A 61 -7.38 -10.26 -9.60
C ALA A 61 -8.69 -10.68 -10.33
N VAL A 62 -9.11 -9.95 -11.37
CA VAL A 62 -10.28 -10.31 -12.19
C VAL A 62 -9.91 -10.31 -13.69
N PRO A 63 -9.39 -11.43 -14.23
CA PRO A 63 -8.89 -11.49 -15.61
C PRO A 63 -9.94 -11.18 -16.68
N SER A 64 -11.22 -11.43 -16.39
CA SER A 64 -12.37 -11.20 -17.27
C SER A 64 -12.89 -9.75 -17.27
N ALA A 65 -12.50 -8.93 -16.29
CA ALA A 65 -12.94 -7.53 -16.20
C ALA A 65 -12.48 -6.71 -17.41
N ARG A 66 -13.09 -5.56 -17.68
CA ARG A 66 -12.59 -4.60 -18.69
C ARG A 66 -11.70 -3.57 -18.03
N ILE A 67 -10.83 -2.95 -18.81
CA ILE A 67 -9.94 -1.87 -18.34
C ILE A 67 -10.28 -0.61 -19.13
N ALA A 68 -10.49 0.50 -18.42
CA ALA A 68 -10.49 1.84 -18.98
C ALA A 68 -9.31 2.60 -18.34
N VAL A 69 -8.42 3.13 -19.16
CA VAL A 69 -7.19 3.80 -18.73
C VAL A 69 -7.40 5.31 -18.73
N TYR A 70 -7.01 5.96 -17.63
CA TYR A 70 -7.04 7.41 -17.47
C TYR A 70 -5.65 7.85 -17.00
N LYS A 71 -4.79 8.26 -17.93
CA LYS A 71 -3.41 8.68 -17.62
C LYS A 71 -3.41 10.11 -17.06
N VAL A 72 -3.10 10.25 -15.77
CA VAL A 72 -3.00 11.54 -15.05
C VAL A 72 -1.61 11.83 -14.51
N CYS A 73 -0.72 10.84 -14.56
CA CYS A 73 0.64 10.95 -14.07
C CYS A 73 1.64 11.02 -15.22
N TRP A 74 2.63 11.87 -15.02
CA TRP A 74 3.71 12.19 -15.94
C TRP A 74 5.04 12.20 -15.18
N SER A 75 6.14 12.45 -15.88
CA SER A 75 7.50 12.49 -15.30
C SER A 75 7.63 13.41 -14.09
N LYS A 76 6.88 14.53 -14.08
CA LYS A 76 6.85 15.52 -12.99
C LYS A 76 5.79 15.24 -11.91
N GLY A 77 5.10 14.10 -11.97
CA GLY A 77 4.04 13.72 -11.04
C GLY A 77 2.63 13.78 -11.64
N CYS A 78 1.63 13.82 -10.77
CA CYS A 78 0.21 13.78 -11.14
C CYS A 78 -0.45 15.07 -10.64
N SER A 79 -1.00 15.90 -11.53
CA SER A 79 -1.58 17.18 -11.13
C SER A 79 -3.01 17.01 -10.60
N ASP A 80 -3.40 17.85 -9.64
CA ASP A 80 -4.75 17.83 -9.07
C ASP A 80 -5.85 18.05 -10.12
N ALA A 81 -5.60 18.96 -11.08
CA ALA A 81 -6.53 19.23 -12.16
C ALA A 81 -6.74 18.02 -13.08
N ASP A 82 -5.66 17.29 -13.39
CA ASP A 82 -5.71 16.09 -14.23
C ASP A 82 -6.40 14.93 -13.51
N ILE A 83 -6.17 14.78 -12.20
CA ILE A 83 -6.85 13.80 -11.34
C ILE A 83 -8.36 14.05 -11.33
N LEU A 84 -8.79 15.29 -11.08
CA LEU A 84 -10.22 15.64 -11.06
C LEU A 84 -10.88 15.43 -12.42
N ALA A 85 -10.22 15.84 -13.52
CA ALA A 85 -10.75 15.64 -14.87
C ALA A 85 -10.91 14.14 -15.22
N ALA A 86 -9.97 13.29 -14.78
CA ALA A 86 -10.07 11.85 -14.95
C ALA A 86 -11.20 11.23 -14.12
N PHE A 87 -11.42 11.68 -12.88
CA PHE A 87 -12.55 11.22 -12.08
C PHE A 87 -13.89 11.56 -12.75
N ASP A 88 -14.05 12.79 -13.23
CA ASP A 88 -15.27 13.25 -13.88
C ASP A 88 -15.60 12.40 -15.12
N ASP A 89 -14.63 12.23 -16.02
CA ASP A 89 -14.78 11.38 -17.20
C ASP A 89 -14.99 9.90 -16.83
N ALA A 90 -14.28 9.36 -15.84
CA ALA A 90 -14.42 7.96 -15.44
C ALA A 90 -15.81 7.66 -14.88
N ILE A 91 -16.36 8.57 -14.08
CA ILE A 91 -17.73 8.47 -13.56
C ILE A 91 -18.74 8.55 -14.72
N ALA A 92 -18.57 9.52 -15.62
CA ALA A 92 -19.45 9.71 -16.77
C ALA A 92 -19.40 8.53 -17.77
N ASP A 93 -18.23 7.94 -17.97
CA ASP A 93 -18.02 6.75 -18.82
C ASP A 93 -18.59 5.46 -18.18
N GLY A 94 -19.01 5.51 -16.91
CA GLY A 94 -19.73 4.44 -16.23
C GLY A 94 -18.85 3.31 -15.69
N VAL A 95 -17.67 3.64 -15.14
CA VAL A 95 -16.79 2.64 -14.52
C VAL A 95 -17.40 2.04 -13.23
N ASP A 96 -17.10 0.78 -12.94
CA ASP A 96 -17.66 0.09 -11.76
C ASP A 96 -16.85 0.30 -10.47
N VAL A 97 -15.53 0.39 -10.59
CA VAL A 97 -14.54 0.54 -9.51
C VAL A 97 -13.36 1.35 -10.06
N ILE A 98 -12.84 2.28 -9.27
CA ILE A 98 -11.63 3.05 -9.59
C ILE A 98 -10.46 2.52 -8.75
N SER A 99 -9.36 2.19 -9.41
CA SER A 99 -8.09 1.77 -8.79
C SER A 99 -7.09 2.91 -8.92
N LEU A 100 -6.77 3.60 -7.82
CA LEU A 100 -5.94 4.80 -7.83
C LEU A 100 -4.71 4.62 -6.93
N SER A 101 -3.59 4.30 -7.56
CA SER A 101 -2.31 4.01 -6.90
C SER A 101 -1.40 5.24 -6.79
N VAL A 102 -2.00 6.37 -6.44
CA VAL A 102 -1.35 7.69 -6.31
C VAL A 102 -1.79 8.34 -5.00
N GLY A 103 -1.05 9.35 -4.55
CA GLY A 103 -1.37 10.14 -3.37
C GLY A 103 -0.31 11.20 -3.12
N SER A 104 -0.68 12.23 -2.38
CA SER A 104 0.28 13.26 -1.95
C SER A 104 1.22 12.72 -0.86
N LEU A 105 2.40 13.34 -0.72
CA LEU A 105 3.30 13.10 0.42
C LEU A 105 2.80 13.77 1.71
N THR A 106 1.93 14.77 1.57
CA THR A 106 1.34 15.50 2.69
C THR A 106 -0.16 15.30 2.69
N VAL A 107 -0.74 15.13 3.88
CA VAL A 107 -2.20 15.02 4.01
C VAL A 107 -2.81 16.42 3.99
N SER A 108 -3.78 16.63 3.13
CA SER A 108 -4.60 17.84 3.06
C SER A 108 -5.99 17.59 3.62
N ASP A 109 -6.71 18.66 3.95
CA ASP A 109 -8.13 18.60 4.26
C ASP A 109 -8.92 17.98 3.09
N TYR A 110 -10.04 17.30 3.37
CA TYR A 110 -10.83 16.63 2.34
C TYR A 110 -11.25 17.54 1.18
N PHE A 111 -11.42 18.85 1.40
CA PHE A 111 -11.84 19.79 0.35
C PHE A 111 -10.67 20.52 -0.33
N GLU A 112 -9.44 20.19 0.06
CA GLU A 112 -8.20 20.64 -0.57
C GLU A 112 -7.45 19.48 -1.24
N ASP A 113 -7.99 18.26 -1.16
CA ASP A 113 -7.42 17.04 -1.74
C ASP A 113 -8.25 16.58 -2.95
N SER A 114 -7.62 16.63 -4.14
CA SER A 114 -8.27 16.28 -5.41
C SER A 114 -8.80 14.83 -5.44
N ILE A 115 -8.11 13.92 -4.76
CA ILE A 115 -8.49 12.51 -4.68
C ILE A 115 -9.72 12.35 -3.79
N ALA A 116 -9.78 13.01 -2.64
CA ALA A 116 -10.91 13.00 -1.73
C ALA A 116 -12.16 13.58 -2.42
N ILE A 117 -12.02 14.71 -3.13
CA ILE A 117 -13.12 15.33 -3.90
C ILE A 117 -13.60 14.38 -5.01
N GLY A 118 -12.71 13.94 -5.90
CA GLY A 118 -13.08 13.06 -7.02
C GLY A 118 -13.71 11.74 -6.56
N SER A 119 -13.16 11.15 -5.50
CA SER A 119 -13.69 9.91 -4.92
C SER A 119 -15.02 10.09 -4.17
N PHE A 120 -15.32 11.29 -3.67
CA PHE A 120 -16.63 11.60 -3.09
C PHE A 120 -17.71 11.52 -4.17
N HIS A 121 -17.47 12.16 -5.32
CA HIS A 121 -18.37 12.09 -6.47
C HIS A 121 -18.49 10.68 -7.06
N ALA A 122 -17.39 9.92 -7.06
CA ALA A 122 -17.41 8.51 -7.45
C ALA A 122 -18.31 7.69 -6.51
N MET A 123 -18.14 7.83 -5.19
CA MET A 123 -18.96 7.15 -4.19
C MET A 123 -20.44 7.50 -4.34
N ARG A 124 -20.74 8.79 -4.51
CA ARG A 124 -22.11 9.29 -4.79
C ARG A 124 -22.74 8.61 -6.00
N SER A 125 -21.93 8.31 -7.00
CA SER A 125 -22.34 7.64 -8.24
C SER A 125 -22.32 6.11 -8.15
N GLY A 126 -22.10 5.53 -6.96
CA GLY A 126 -22.06 4.08 -6.76
C GLY A 126 -20.75 3.40 -7.16
N VAL A 127 -19.67 4.19 -7.30
CA VAL A 127 -18.34 3.74 -7.72
C VAL A 127 -17.38 3.77 -6.51
N LEU A 128 -16.88 2.60 -6.11
CA LEU A 128 -15.86 2.53 -5.07
C LEU A 128 -14.50 2.95 -5.62
N THR A 129 -13.82 3.85 -4.92
CA THR A 129 -12.42 4.18 -5.18
C THR A 129 -11.53 3.46 -4.18
N SER A 130 -10.58 2.66 -4.67
CA SER A 130 -9.51 2.06 -3.86
C SER A 130 -8.22 2.85 -4.05
N ASN A 131 -7.63 3.26 -2.93
CA ASN A 131 -6.41 4.07 -2.89
C ASN A 131 -5.27 3.32 -2.18
N SER A 132 -4.05 3.53 -2.63
CA SER A 132 -2.84 3.14 -1.90
C SER A 132 -2.68 3.96 -0.61
N ALA A 133 -2.26 3.35 0.50
CA ALA A 133 -2.06 4.06 1.77
C ALA A 133 -0.87 5.05 1.75
N GLY A 134 0.12 4.84 0.87
CA GLY A 134 1.37 5.59 0.84
C GLY A 134 2.57 4.72 1.23
N ASN A 135 3.78 5.18 0.91
CA ASN A 135 5.03 4.45 1.12
C ASN A 135 6.00 5.19 2.07
N SER A 136 5.46 5.94 3.05
CA SER A 136 6.22 6.78 3.98
C SER A 136 6.25 6.22 5.42
N GLY A 137 5.93 4.94 5.58
CA GLY A 137 6.08 4.21 6.83
C GLY A 137 7.56 3.99 7.22
N PRO A 138 7.82 3.36 8.38
CA PRO A 138 6.86 2.72 9.28
C PRO A 138 6.31 3.66 10.37
N PHE A 139 6.65 4.95 10.32
CA PHE A 139 6.26 5.88 11.39
C PHE A 139 4.74 6.15 11.40
N PRO A 140 4.13 6.37 12.58
CA PRO A 140 2.73 6.77 12.68
C PRO A 140 2.41 8.04 11.89
N ARG A 141 1.13 8.22 11.54
CA ARG A 141 0.59 9.40 10.82
C ARG A 141 1.22 9.63 9.44
N SER A 142 1.64 8.57 8.76
CA SER A 142 2.25 8.62 7.43
C SER A 142 1.28 8.27 6.30
N VAL A 143 0.05 7.85 6.62
CA VAL A 143 -1.01 7.55 5.63
C VAL A 143 -1.46 8.82 4.91
N SER A 144 -1.54 8.77 3.57
CA SER A 144 -1.87 9.95 2.75
C SER A 144 -3.31 9.99 2.26
N ASN A 145 -3.85 8.84 1.82
CA ASN A 145 -5.23 8.73 1.36
C ASN A 145 -6.17 8.37 2.52
N VAL A 146 -6.85 9.37 3.09
CA VAL A 146 -7.56 9.20 4.38
C VAL A 146 -9.07 9.44 4.35
N ALA A 147 -9.64 9.79 3.19
CA ALA A 147 -11.07 9.99 3.03
C ALA A 147 -11.91 8.76 3.48
N PRO A 148 -12.96 8.94 4.31
CA PRO A 148 -13.76 7.81 4.81
C PRO A 148 -14.54 7.05 3.73
N TRP A 149 -14.88 7.70 2.62
CA TRP A 149 -15.61 7.10 1.50
C TRP A 149 -14.73 6.29 0.52
N THR A 150 -13.40 6.24 0.71
CA THR A 150 -12.48 5.42 -0.10
C THR A 150 -12.02 4.17 0.63
N LEU A 151 -11.57 3.16 -0.10
CA LEU A 151 -10.87 1.99 0.46
C LEU A 151 -9.36 2.24 0.44
N THR A 152 -8.75 2.53 1.60
CA THR A 152 -7.30 2.77 1.74
C THR A 152 -6.55 1.48 2.06
N VAL A 153 -5.55 1.15 1.24
CA VAL A 153 -4.94 -0.18 1.22
C VAL A 153 -3.45 -0.13 1.59
N ALA A 154 -3.11 -0.78 2.71
CA ALA A 154 -1.73 -1.05 3.12
C ALA A 154 -1.09 -2.17 2.29
N ALA A 155 0.24 -2.24 2.32
CA ALA A 155 1.00 -3.28 1.65
C ALA A 155 1.47 -4.33 2.65
N THR A 156 1.37 -5.60 2.26
CA THR A 156 1.91 -6.74 3.00
C THR A 156 2.84 -7.57 2.13
N THR A 157 3.73 -8.31 2.79
CA THR A 157 4.54 -9.36 2.18
C THR A 157 3.68 -10.55 1.75
N MET A 158 4.26 -11.43 0.95
CA MET A 158 3.71 -12.75 0.62
C MET A 158 4.71 -13.83 1.00
N ASP A 159 4.29 -15.09 0.96
CA ASP A 159 5.15 -16.23 1.31
C ASP A 159 6.33 -16.44 0.34
N ARG A 160 6.35 -15.76 -0.81
CA ARG A 160 7.52 -15.64 -1.66
C ARG A 160 8.33 -14.39 -1.28
N LYS A 161 9.57 -14.59 -0.85
CA LYS A 161 10.56 -13.52 -0.60
C LYS A 161 11.69 -13.62 -1.62
N ILE A 162 12.10 -12.49 -2.19
CA ILE A 162 13.25 -12.44 -3.11
C ILE A 162 14.49 -12.03 -2.32
N ILE A 163 15.54 -12.85 -2.39
CA ILE A 163 16.81 -12.59 -1.73
C ILE A 163 17.96 -12.58 -2.72
N SER A 164 19.01 -11.84 -2.40
CA SER A 164 20.32 -11.91 -3.04
C SER A 164 21.36 -12.32 -2.01
N LYS A 165 22.46 -12.92 -2.45
CA LYS A 165 23.52 -13.38 -1.53
C LYS A 165 24.86 -12.79 -1.94
N VAL A 166 25.65 -12.46 -0.92
CA VAL A 166 27.07 -12.13 -1.06
C VAL A 166 27.86 -13.31 -0.54
N VAL A 167 28.79 -13.83 -1.35
CA VAL A 167 29.77 -14.83 -0.92
C VAL A 167 31.11 -14.13 -0.76
N LEU A 168 31.63 -14.11 0.46
CA LEU A 168 32.96 -13.58 0.78
C LEU A 168 34.04 -14.63 0.49
N GLU A 169 35.29 -14.21 0.29
CA GLU A 169 36.41 -15.13 -0.03
C GLU A 169 36.71 -16.14 1.09
N ASP A 170 36.33 -15.84 2.34
CA ASP A 170 36.40 -16.77 3.47
C ASP A 170 35.25 -17.81 3.51
N ASN A 171 34.45 -17.85 2.44
CA ASN A 171 33.25 -18.67 2.26
C ASN A 171 32.06 -18.32 3.18
N GLU A 172 32.11 -17.19 3.89
CA GLU A 172 30.91 -16.69 4.56
C GLU A 172 29.87 -16.24 3.51
N THR A 173 28.63 -16.68 3.68
CA THR A 173 27.51 -16.30 2.83
C THR A 173 26.58 -15.38 3.59
N ILE A 174 26.44 -14.16 3.10
CA ILE A 174 25.63 -13.11 3.69
C ILE A 174 24.37 -12.93 2.84
N VAL A 175 23.21 -12.97 3.49
CA VAL A 175 21.91 -12.81 2.82
C VAL A 175 21.52 -11.34 2.83
N GLY A 176 21.14 -10.83 1.66
CA GLY A 176 20.64 -9.49 1.46
C GLY A 176 19.36 -9.47 0.65
N SER A 177 18.89 -8.26 0.36
CA SER A 177 17.69 -8.01 -0.43
C SER A 177 18.01 -7.25 -1.71
N SER A 178 17.70 -7.85 -2.86
CA SER A 178 17.66 -7.18 -4.17
C SER A 178 17.04 -8.10 -5.22
N ILE A 179 16.62 -7.49 -6.33
CA ILE A 179 16.29 -8.16 -7.58
C ILE A 179 17.53 -8.09 -8.47
N ASN A 180 18.54 -8.89 -8.16
CA ASN A 180 19.76 -9.03 -8.92
C ASN A 180 19.57 -10.05 -10.05
N THR A 181 19.31 -9.56 -11.25
CA THR A 181 19.15 -10.39 -12.46
C THR A 181 20.49 -10.67 -13.17
N PHE A 182 21.59 -10.14 -12.65
CA PHE A 182 22.90 -10.28 -13.26
C PHE A 182 23.61 -11.53 -12.77
N LYS A 183 24.46 -12.07 -13.63
CA LYS A 183 25.45 -13.08 -13.28
C LYS A 183 26.84 -12.45 -13.44
N LEU A 184 27.58 -12.36 -12.34
CA LEU A 184 28.96 -11.91 -12.36
C LEU A 184 29.85 -13.03 -12.91
N ASP A 185 30.72 -12.68 -13.86
CA ASP A 185 31.71 -13.62 -14.40
C ASP A 185 32.91 -13.69 -13.45
N GLY A 186 33.04 -14.83 -12.77
CA GLY A 186 34.11 -15.11 -11.82
C GLY A 186 33.61 -15.20 -10.37
N ASP A 187 34.12 -16.18 -9.63
CA ASP A 187 33.63 -16.51 -8.29
C ASP A 187 34.22 -15.60 -7.18
N SER A 188 35.09 -14.65 -7.54
CA SER A 188 35.83 -13.83 -6.59
C SER A 188 36.29 -12.53 -7.24
N ILE A 189 35.64 -11.41 -6.91
CA ILE A 189 35.90 -10.06 -7.47
C ILE A 189 36.45 -9.16 -6.36
N PRO A 190 37.47 -8.30 -6.61
CA PRO A 190 37.98 -7.41 -5.57
C PRO A 190 36.88 -6.50 -5.02
N LEU A 191 36.89 -6.30 -3.71
CA LEU A 191 35.96 -5.46 -2.96
C LEU A 191 36.68 -4.18 -2.50
N ILE A 192 36.00 -3.04 -2.54
CA ILE A 192 36.55 -1.74 -2.08
C ILE A 192 35.49 -0.94 -1.33
N TYR A 193 35.89 -0.24 -0.27
CA TYR A 193 34.99 0.66 0.45
C TYR A 193 34.87 1.98 -0.31
N GLY A 194 33.65 2.49 -0.51
CA GLY A 194 33.42 3.74 -1.24
C GLY A 194 34.18 4.92 -0.63
N GLY A 195 34.31 4.98 0.69
CA GLY A 195 35.06 6.03 1.40
C GLY A 195 36.57 6.03 1.11
N ASP A 196 37.12 4.92 0.62
CA ASP A 196 38.53 4.79 0.24
C ASP A 196 38.79 5.12 -1.23
N ALA A 197 37.75 5.46 -1.99
CA ALA A 197 37.84 5.82 -3.40
C ALA A 197 37.17 7.18 -3.72
N PRO A 198 37.46 8.28 -2.99
CA PRO A 198 36.87 9.57 -3.28
C PRO A 198 37.39 10.17 -4.59
N ASN A 199 36.49 10.73 -5.38
CA ASN A 199 36.84 11.54 -6.54
C ASN A 199 37.33 12.94 -6.11
N ILE A 200 38.56 12.97 -5.57
CA ILE A 200 39.20 14.19 -5.06
C ILE A 200 39.34 15.24 -6.17
N ALA A 201 39.56 14.81 -7.41
CA ALA A 201 39.67 15.71 -8.56
C ALA A 201 38.38 16.51 -8.83
N ALA A 202 37.22 15.94 -8.49
CA ALA A 202 35.92 16.61 -8.57
C ALA A 202 35.48 17.26 -7.24
N GLY A 203 36.38 17.30 -6.23
CA GLY A 203 36.11 17.96 -4.95
C GLY A 203 35.33 17.12 -3.93
N PHE A 204 35.16 15.83 -4.18
CA PHE A 204 34.48 14.93 -3.23
C PHE A 204 35.44 14.43 -2.15
N THR A 205 34.89 14.23 -0.96
CA THR A 205 35.60 13.68 0.20
C THR A 205 35.30 12.19 0.38
N SER A 206 36.03 11.53 1.27
CA SER A 206 35.71 10.16 1.71
C SER A 206 34.31 10.03 2.28
N ASP A 207 33.80 11.06 2.96
CA ASP A 207 32.44 11.06 3.49
C ASP A 207 31.42 11.04 2.34
N ASP A 208 31.64 11.82 1.27
CA ASP A 208 30.76 11.85 0.12
C ASP A 208 30.79 10.55 -0.70
N SER A 209 31.98 9.96 -0.84
CA SER A 209 32.20 8.74 -1.62
C SER A 209 31.77 7.48 -0.88
N SER A 210 31.72 7.51 0.45
CA SER A 210 31.18 6.42 1.28
C SER A 210 29.74 6.06 0.91
N PHE A 211 28.92 7.04 0.49
CA PHE A 211 27.54 6.84 0.03
C PHE A 211 27.42 6.45 -1.44
N CYS A 212 28.53 6.41 -2.20
CA CYS A 212 28.55 6.10 -3.63
C CYS A 212 27.61 6.98 -4.47
N ARG A 213 27.53 8.27 -4.12
CA ARG A 213 26.73 9.26 -4.85
C ARG A 213 27.21 9.43 -6.30
N PRO A 214 26.36 9.92 -7.21
CA PRO A 214 26.78 10.26 -8.57
C PRO A 214 28.04 11.13 -8.56
N ASN A 215 29.01 10.77 -9.39
CA ASN A 215 30.34 11.41 -9.53
C ASN A 215 31.28 11.37 -8.31
N SER A 216 30.88 10.83 -7.15
CA SER A 216 31.71 10.90 -5.93
C SER A 216 32.81 9.85 -5.85
N LEU A 217 32.76 8.80 -6.69
CA LEU A 217 33.74 7.72 -6.73
C LEU A 217 34.84 7.96 -7.79
N ASP A 218 36.10 7.73 -7.43
CA ASP A 218 37.21 7.71 -8.38
C ASP A 218 37.16 6.44 -9.22
N SER A 219 36.78 6.61 -10.50
CA SER A 219 36.68 5.51 -11.47
C SER A 219 37.97 4.69 -11.61
N THR A 220 39.16 5.27 -11.38
CA THR A 220 40.43 4.54 -11.51
C THR A 220 40.64 3.55 -10.37
N LEU A 221 40.03 3.80 -9.21
CA LEU A 221 40.14 2.96 -8.02
C LEU A 221 39.07 1.88 -7.95
N VAL A 222 37.86 2.17 -8.46
CA VAL A 222 36.70 1.25 -8.35
C VAL A 222 36.45 0.40 -9.61
N LYS A 223 37.00 0.79 -10.77
CA LYS A 223 36.81 0.04 -12.02
C LYS A 223 37.23 -1.42 -11.85
N GLY A 224 36.32 -2.34 -12.22
CA GLY A 224 36.59 -3.78 -12.11
C GLY A 224 36.40 -4.38 -10.71
N LYS A 225 35.78 -3.64 -9.77
CA LYS A 225 35.58 -4.06 -8.38
C LYS A 225 34.11 -4.01 -7.97
N ILE A 226 33.77 -4.71 -6.89
CA ILE A 226 32.52 -4.48 -6.15
C ILE A 226 32.79 -3.33 -5.16
N VAL A 227 31.91 -2.33 -5.12
CA VAL A 227 32.00 -1.23 -4.16
C VAL A 227 31.05 -1.44 -2.99
N PHE A 228 31.52 -1.20 -1.76
CA PHE A 228 30.72 -1.20 -0.55
C PHE A 228 30.31 0.23 -0.16
N CYS A 229 29.02 0.47 0.00
CA CYS A 229 28.42 1.80 0.18
C CYS A 229 27.63 1.90 1.49
N ASP A 230 27.79 3.01 2.21
CA ASP A 230 27.15 3.32 3.49
C ASP A 230 25.77 3.98 3.36
N GLY A 231 25.00 3.56 2.36
CA GLY A 231 23.63 4.00 2.20
C GLY A 231 22.96 3.41 0.97
N ILE A 232 21.63 3.54 0.93
CA ILE A 232 20.82 3.19 -0.25
C ILE A 232 20.99 4.28 -1.31
N ASN A 233 21.25 3.89 -2.55
CA ASN A 233 21.21 4.74 -3.73
C ASN A 233 20.61 3.97 -4.92
N ASN A 234 20.47 4.58 -6.09
CA ASN A 234 19.88 3.97 -7.29
C ASN A 234 20.90 3.17 -8.15
N GLY A 235 22.17 3.09 -7.74
CA GLY A 235 23.27 2.44 -8.46
C GLY A 235 24.01 3.31 -9.48
N GLU A 236 23.57 4.55 -9.72
CA GLU A 236 24.16 5.46 -10.72
C GLU A 236 25.65 5.72 -10.47
N GLY A 237 26.03 6.13 -9.25
CA GLY A 237 27.42 6.47 -8.94
C GLY A 237 28.40 5.30 -9.13
N ALA A 238 27.98 4.08 -8.76
CA ALA A 238 28.78 2.88 -8.96
C ALA A 238 28.88 2.51 -10.46
N LEU A 239 27.77 2.64 -11.21
CA LEU A 239 27.72 2.39 -12.64
C LEU A 239 28.62 3.34 -13.42
N ASP A 240 28.51 4.65 -13.18
CA ASP A 240 29.29 5.70 -13.85
C ASP A 240 30.79 5.56 -13.59
N ALA A 241 31.15 5.13 -12.38
CA ALA A 241 32.53 4.86 -12.01
C ALA A 241 33.07 3.51 -12.55
N ASN A 242 32.27 2.77 -13.32
CA ASN A 242 32.60 1.46 -13.91
C ASN A 242 32.87 0.35 -12.89
N ALA A 243 32.19 0.37 -11.73
CA ALA A 243 32.19 -0.74 -10.79
C ALA A 243 31.50 -1.98 -11.41
N LEU A 244 31.92 -3.17 -11.02
CA LEU A 244 31.28 -4.43 -11.43
C LEU A 244 30.06 -4.78 -10.59
N GLY A 245 29.95 -4.25 -9.38
CA GLY A 245 28.81 -4.46 -8.52
C GLY A 245 28.82 -3.55 -7.30
N MET A 246 27.74 -3.59 -6.54
CA MET A 246 27.54 -2.71 -5.39
C MET A 246 26.91 -3.46 -4.21
N ILE A 247 27.54 -3.38 -3.04
CA ILE A 247 26.96 -3.82 -1.78
C ILE A 247 26.61 -2.57 -0.98
N MET A 248 25.35 -2.42 -0.62
CA MET A 248 24.90 -1.33 0.24
C MET A 248 24.63 -1.87 1.64
N ARG A 249 24.85 -1.04 2.66
CA ARG A 249 24.26 -1.25 3.97
C ARG A 249 23.42 -0.04 4.38
N PHE A 250 22.33 -0.29 5.08
CA PHE A 250 21.52 0.76 5.67
C PHE A 250 20.76 0.23 6.87
N VAL A 251 20.12 1.13 7.63
CA VAL A 251 19.01 0.75 8.52
C VAL A 251 17.81 0.42 7.64
N ALA A 252 17.97 -0.62 6.82
CA ALA A 252 16.98 -1.09 5.89
C ALA A 252 16.18 -2.21 6.55
N PHE A 253 14.93 -2.28 6.12
CA PHE A 253 14.08 -3.43 6.36
C PHE A 253 14.34 -4.44 5.24
N ASP A 254 14.44 -5.72 5.58
CA ASP A 254 14.73 -6.81 4.65
C ASP A 254 13.45 -7.42 4.05
N ASP A 255 12.34 -6.67 4.07
CA ASP A 255 10.98 -7.12 3.77
C ASP A 255 10.49 -6.78 2.35
N PHE A 256 11.35 -6.19 1.52
CA PHE A 256 11.14 -5.97 0.08
C PHE A 256 12.48 -5.82 -0.67
N ALA A 257 12.46 -6.02 -1.99
CA ALA A 257 13.64 -5.92 -2.85
C ALA A 257 13.51 -4.87 -3.96
N PHE A 258 14.65 -4.24 -4.30
CA PHE A 258 14.78 -3.34 -5.47
C PHE A 258 15.69 -3.94 -6.54
N SER A 259 15.44 -3.57 -7.79
CA SER A 259 16.34 -3.79 -8.92
C SER A 259 17.31 -2.60 -9.07
N TYR A 260 18.49 -2.87 -9.60
CA TYR A 260 19.57 -1.90 -9.82
C TYR A 260 20.18 -2.08 -11.22
N PRO A 261 20.82 -1.07 -11.81
CA PRO A 261 21.37 -1.15 -13.17
C PRO A 261 22.68 -1.96 -13.29
N LEU A 262 23.19 -2.47 -12.16
CA LEU A 262 24.36 -3.34 -12.05
C LEU A 262 24.12 -4.40 -10.96
N PRO A 263 24.93 -5.48 -10.88
CA PRO A 263 24.85 -6.44 -9.78
C PRO A 263 24.90 -5.73 -8.42
N ALA A 264 23.87 -5.90 -7.62
CA ALA A 264 23.79 -5.21 -6.33
C ALA A 264 23.08 -6.03 -5.27
N THR A 265 23.27 -5.66 -4.00
CA THR A 265 22.52 -6.20 -2.87
C THR A 265 22.46 -5.17 -1.75
N LEU A 266 21.32 -5.10 -1.07
CA LEU A 266 21.16 -4.31 0.15
C LEU A 266 21.27 -5.23 1.36
N LEU A 267 22.08 -4.82 2.34
CA LEU A 267 22.25 -5.49 3.62
C LEU A 267 21.70 -4.61 4.74
N ASP A 268 21.19 -5.23 5.79
CA ASP A 268 20.92 -4.51 7.03
C ASP A 268 22.25 -4.11 7.72
N MET A 269 22.15 -3.39 8.83
CA MET A 269 23.33 -2.92 9.57
C MET A 269 24.16 -4.08 10.18
N ILE A 270 23.54 -5.21 10.51
CA ILE A 270 24.20 -6.36 11.15
C ILE A 270 25.01 -7.10 10.09
N GLU A 271 24.36 -7.51 9.01
CA GLU A 271 24.96 -8.23 7.89
C GLU A 271 25.98 -7.36 7.14
N GLY A 272 25.67 -6.07 6.93
CA GLY A 272 26.63 -5.11 6.37
C GLY A 272 27.85 -4.89 7.27
N GLY A 273 27.69 -4.98 8.59
CA GLY A 273 28.78 -4.94 9.56
C GLY A 273 29.76 -6.12 9.43
N LYS A 274 29.27 -7.30 9.05
CA LYS A 274 30.11 -8.48 8.78
C LYS A 274 30.99 -8.27 7.55
N VAL A 275 30.41 -7.78 6.44
CA VAL A 275 31.17 -7.45 5.22
C VAL A 275 32.27 -6.43 5.52
N LEU A 276 31.94 -5.35 6.25
CA LEU A 276 32.95 -4.35 6.60
C LEU A 276 34.06 -4.92 7.50
N SER A 277 33.70 -5.78 8.45
CA SER A 277 34.67 -6.44 9.33
C SER A 277 35.62 -7.36 8.55
N PHE A 278 35.09 -8.09 7.56
CA PHE A 278 35.88 -8.89 6.62
C PHE A 278 36.81 -8.02 5.76
N MET A 279 36.31 -6.90 5.24
CA MET A 279 37.13 -5.98 4.44
C MET A 279 38.32 -5.43 5.22
N ASN A 280 38.13 -5.14 6.51
CA ASN A 280 39.19 -4.64 7.39
C ASN A 280 40.21 -5.72 7.81
N SER A 281 39.83 -7.00 7.76
CA SER A 281 40.71 -8.11 8.14
C SER A 281 41.57 -8.65 6.99
N SER A 282 41.20 -8.35 5.73
CA SER A 282 41.92 -8.77 4.53
C SER A 282 42.63 -7.61 3.85
N SER A 283 43.88 -7.82 3.43
CA SER A 283 44.62 -6.83 2.61
C SER A 283 44.14 -6.73 1.16
N LYS A 284 43.35 -7.71 0.70
CA LYS A 284 42.81 -7.80 -0.66
C LYS A 284 41.42 -8.45 -0.60
N PRO A 285 40.43 -7.81 0.01
CA PRO A 285 39.12 -8.42 0.19
C PRO A 285 38.47 -8.70 -1.17
N ARG A 286 37.80 -9.84 -1.28
CA ARG A 286 37.09 -10.26 -2.48
C ARG A 286 35.73 -10.83 -2.12
N ALA A 287 34.76 -10.65 -3.01
CA ALA A 287 33.41 -11.15 -2.85
C ALA A 287 32.77 -11.47 -4.20
N ASN A 288 31.62 -12.12 -4.17
CA ASN A 288 30.75 -12.30 -5.33
C ASN A 288 29.30 -12.02 -4.93
N ILE A 289 28.56 -11.33 -5.80
CA ILE A 289 27.11 -11.10 -5.63
C ILE A 289 26.38 -12.10 -6.52
N LEU A 290 25.67 -13.02 -5.90
CA LEU A 290 24.90 -14.05 -6.61
C LEU A 290 23.62 -13.48 -7.18
N SER A 291 23.16 -14.04 -8.31
CA SER A 291 21.83 -13.77 -8.84
C SER A 291 20.76 -14.10 -7.80
N SER A 292 19.68 -13.34 -7.79
CA SER A 292 18.64 -13.52 -6.80
C SER A 292 17.92 -14.86 -6.95
N GLU A 293 17.35 -15.33 -5.84
CA GLU A 293 16.46 -16.48 -5.80
C GLU A 293 15.18 -16.15 -5.02
N ALA A 294 14.12 -16.92 -5.29
CA ALA A 294 12.88 -16.84 -4.55
C ALA A 294 12.89 -17.92 -3.46
N VAL A 295 12.74 -17.50 -2.20
CA VAL A 295 12.62 -18.39 -1.04
C VAL A 295 11.23 -18.29 -0.42
N LYS A 296 10.87 -19.30 0.37
CA LYS A 296 9.62 -19.29 1.11
C LYS A 296 9.81 -18.61 2.48
N ASP A 297 9.02 -17.58 2.74
CA ASP A 297 8.90 -16.94 4.05
C ASP A 297 7.67 -17.50 4.79
N LEU A 298 7.87 -17.98 6.00
CA LEU A 298 6.82 -18.57 6.84
C LEU A 298 6.14 -17.54 7.76
N ASN A 299 6.70 -16.33 7.86
CA ASN A 299 6.15 -15.26 8.69
C ASN A 299 5.09 -14.43 7.93
N ALA A 300 5.05 -14.54 6.60
CA ALA A 300 4.09 -13.81 5.76
C ALA A 300 2.62 -14.23 6.02
N PRO A 301 1.65 -13.31 5.84
CA PRO A 301 1.85 -11.90 5.48
C PRO A 301 2.26 -11.05 6.69
N GLU A 302 3.16 -10.11 6.47
CA GLU A 302 3.53 -9.05 7.40
C GLU A 302 3.37 -7.69 6.73
N VAL A 303 3.04 -6.63 7.49
CA VAL A 303 2.90 -5.29 6.90
C VAL A 303 4.29 -4.73 6.58
N VAL A 304 4.58 -4.57 5.29
CA VAL A 304 5.88 -4.11 4.81
C VAL A 304 6.22 -2.73 5.36
N SER A 305 7.45 -2.53 5.78
CA SER A 305 7.99 -1.38 6.50
C SER A 305 7.62 -0.03 5.88
N PHE A 306 7.80 0.14 4.57
CA PHE A 306 7.45 1.37 3.88
C PHE A 306 5.95 1.68 3.90
N SER A 307 5.07 0.69 4.10
CA SER A 307 3.62 0.91 4.06
C SER A 307 3.26 1.98 5.07
N SER A 308 2.64 3.06 4.62
CA SER A 308 2.23 4.15 5.50
C SER A 308 1.24 3.68 6.57
N ARG A 309 1.34 4.27 7.76
CA ARG A 309 0.60 3.91 8.98
C ARG A 309 -0.35 5.03 9.40
N GLY A 310 -1.45 4.63 10.03
CA GLY A 310 -2.34 5.54 10.75
C GLY A 310 -1.69 6.16 11.98
N PRO A 311 -2.45 6.90 12.79
CA PRO A 311 -3.87 7.20 12.62
C PRO A 311 -4.17 8.17 11.46
N ASN A 312 -5.45 8.32 11.13
CA ASN A 312 -5.93 9.32 10.19
C ASN A 312 -5.73 10.73 10.81
N PRO A 313 -4.90 11.61 10.20
CA PRO A 313 -4.59 12.91 10.78
C PRO A 313 -5.70 13.95 10.61
N ILE A 314 -6.70 13.70 9.76
CA ILE A 314 -7.84 14.60 9.54
C ILE A 314 -9.04 14.19 10.40
N THR A 315 -9.29 12.88 10.51
CA THR A 315 -10.39 12.34 11.32
C THR A 315 -9.91 11.15 12.15
N PRO A 316 -9.30 11.41 13.32
CA PRO A 316 -8.71 10.39 14.20
C PRO A 316 -9.67 9.24 14.57
N GLU A 317 -10.97 9.52 14.62
CA GLU A 317 -12.03 8.57 14.94
C GLU A 317 -12.30 7.54 13.82
N ILE A 318 -11.76 7.78 12.62
CA ILE A 318 -11.87 6.86 11.47
C ILE A 318 -10.53 6.18 11.23
N LEU A 319 -10.50 4.87 11.47
CA LEU A 319 -9.32 4.04 11.27
C LEU A 319 -8.81 4.12 9.83
N LYS A 320 -7.50 4.35 9.69
CA LYS A 320 -6.74 4.18 8.44
C LYS A 320 -5.41 3.48 8.73
N PRO A 321 -4.88 2.66 7.80
CA PRO A 321 -5.52 2.20 6.56
C PRO A 321 -6.73 1.29 6.86
N ASP A 322 -7.56 1.00 5.85
CA ASP A 322 -8.79 0.21 6.04
C ASP A 322 -8.51 -1.30 6.05
N ILE A 323 -7.59 -1.72 5.19
CA ILE A 323 -7.24 -3.13 4.94
C ILE A 323 -5.81 -3.21 4.39
N SER A 324 -5.24 -4.41 4.35
CA SER A 324 -3.97 -4.71 3.70
C SER A 324 -4.11 -5.76 2.61
N ALA A 325 -3.25 -5.69 1.60
CA ALA A 325 -3.17 -6.67 0.51
C ALA A 325 -1.70 -6.85 0.07
N PRO A 326 -1.37 -7.89 -0.73
CA PRO A 326 -0.01 -8.11 -1.20
C PRO A 326 0.53 -6.90 -1.97
N GLY A 327 1.67 -6.37 -1.53
CA GLY A 327 2.30 -5.19 -2.13
C GLY A 327 3.82 -5.21 -2.17
N ALA A 328 4.46 -6.26 -1.65
CA ALA A 328 5.91 -6.48 -1.78
C ALA A 328 6.21 -7.51 -2.88
N ASP A 329 7.24 -7.24 -3.67
CA ASP A 329 7.81 -8.11 -4.70
C ASP A 329 6.76 -8.66 -5.69
N ILE A 330 5.90 -7.77 -6.20
CA ILE A 330 4.80 -8.13 -7.10
C ILE A 330 5.29 -8.16 -8.55
N LEU A 331 5.17 -9.34 -9.18
CA LEU A 331 5.40 -9.54 -10.61
C LEU A 331 4.14 -9.16 -11.41
N ALA A 332 4.23 -8.18 -12.30
CA ALA A 332 3.15 -7.81 -13.22
C ALA A 332 3.71 -7.25 -14.53
N ALA A 333 2.82 -6.97 -15.50
CA ALA A 333 3.23 -6.50 -16.82
C ALA A 333 3.94 -5.14 -16.71
N TRP A 334 4.93 -4.91 -17.56
CA TRP A 334 5.74 -3.70 -17.57
C TRP A 334 5.77 -3.10 -18.96
N SER A 335 5.97 -1.79 -19.05
CA SER A 335 6.15 -1.15 -20.35
C SER A 335 7.55 -1.48 -20.87
N PRO A 336 7.70 -2.02 -22.09
CA PRO A 336 9.02 -2.40 -22.61
C PRO A 336 9.93 -1.20 -22.91
N VAL A 337 9.40 0.03 -22.85
CA VAL A 337 10.17 1.27 -22.98
C VAL A 337 10.51 1.92 -21.64
N ALA A 338 9.95 1.42 -20.54
CA ALA A 338 10.23 1.93 -19.21
C ALA A 338 11.49 1.27 -18.62
N PRO A 339 12.27 1.98 -17.80
CA PRO A 339 13.42 1.41 -17.11
C PRO A 339 12.99 0.27 -16.18
N MET A 340 13.83 -0.76 -16.08
CA MET A 340 13.59 -1.87 -15.15
C MET A 340 13.82 -1.48 -13.68
N SER A 341 14.75 -0.55 -13.42
CA SER A 341 15.18 -0.15 -12.08
C SER A 341 14.85 1.31 -11.78
N LEU A 342 15.14 1.74 -10.56
CA LEU A 342 14.98 3.15 -10.13
C LEU A 342 15.95 4.12 -10.84
N PHE A 343 16.88 3.61 -11.64
CA PHE A 343 17.75 4.42 -12.46
C PHE A 343 17.15 4.60 -13.85
N GLU A 344 16.74 5.83 -14.17
CA GLU A 344 16.12 6.19 -15.46
C GLU A 344 17.00 5.84 -16.67
N GLY A 345 18.34 5.82 -16.50
CA GLY A 345 19.28 5.44 -17.54
C GLY A 345 19.39 3.92 -17.80
N ASP A 346 18.66 3.08 -17.06
CA ASP A 346 18.67 1.63 -17.23
C ASP A 346 17.96 1.22 -18.52
N LYS A 347 18.74 0.75 -19.49
CA LYS A 347 18.25 0.41 -20.84
C LYS A 347 17.68 -1.00 -20.95
N ARG A 348 17.61 -1.77 -19.86
CA ARG A 348 17.04 -3.12 -19.89
C ARG A 348 15.54 -3.05 -20.11
N SER A 349 15.10 -3.66 -21.21
CA SER A 349 13.69 -3.77 -21.59
C SER A 349 13.13 -5.11 -21.12
N VAL A 350 11.97 -5.08 -20.46
CA VAL A 350 11.23 -6.28 -20.03
C VAL A 350 9.73 -6.11 -20.18
N ASP A 351 9.04 -7.22 -20.45
CA ASP A 351 7.58 -7.28 -20.53
C ASP A 351 6.90 -7.41 -19.16
N TYR A 352 7.65 -7.84 -18.14
CA TYR A 352 7.19 -8.01 -16.77
C TYR A 352 8.27 -7.55 -15.81
N ASN A 353 7.87 -6.91 -14.71
CA ASN A 353 8.79 -6.41 -13.70
C ASN A 353 8.29 -6.76 -12.30
N ILE A 354 9.20 -6.79 -11.34
CA ILE A 354 8.93 -7.02 -9.93
C ILE A 354 9.17 -5.71 -9.20
N ILE A 355 8.12 -5.13 -8.62
CA ILE A 355 8.20 -3.89 -7.85
C ILE A 355 7.35 -4.00 -6.58
N SER A 356 7.64 -3.11 -5.64
CA SER A 356 7.03 -3.04 -4.32
C SER A 356 6.40 -1.67 -4.08
N GLY A 357 5.27 -1.65 -3.40
CA GLY A 357 4.56 -0.43 -3.04
C GLY A 357 3.12 -0.70 -2.61
N THR A 358 2.53 0.23 -1.85
CA THR A 358 1.07 0.27 -1.67
C THR A 358 0.34 0.50 -3.00
N SER A 359 1.04 1.04 -4.01
CA SER A 359 0.58 1.04 -5.40
C SER A 359 0.33 -0.35 -5.97
N MET A 360 0.95 -1.41 -5.45
CA MET A 360 0.72 -2.79 -5.92
C MET A 360 -0.35 -3.51 -5.08
N SER A 361 -0.57 -3.10 -3.83
CA SER A 361 -1.65 -3.62 -3.00
C SER A 361 -3.03 -3.03 -3.35
N CYS A 362 -3.08 -1.75 -3.71
CA CYS A 362 -4.28 -1.08 -4.23
C CYS A 362 -4.99 -1.83 -5.39
N PRO A 363 -4.32 -2.24 -6.48
CA PRO A 363 -4.97 -2.97 -7.57
C PRO A 363 -5.40 -4.38 -7.20
N HIS A 364 -4.75 -5.04 -6.22
CA HIS A 364 -5.25 -6.29 -5.65
C HIS A 364 -6.60 -6.08 -4.96
N ALA A 365 -6.71 -5.07 -4.11
CA ALA A 365 -7.95 -4.72 -3.42
C ALA A 365 -9.04 -4.23 -4.38
N SER A 366 -8.67 -3.46 -5.41
CA SER A 366 -9.58 -3.01 -6.47
C SER A 366 -10.18 -4.19 -7.23
N GLY A 367 -9.35 -5.18 -7.59
CA GLY A 367 -9.84 -6.38 -8.23
C GLY A 367 -10.69 -7.25 -7.29
N ALA A 368 -10.36 -7.33 -6.00
CA ALA A 368 -11.23 -7.99 -5.02
C ALA A 368 -12.59 -7.28 -4.88
N ALA A 369 -12.61 -5.95 -4.88
CA ALA A 369 -13.85 -5.17 -4.89
C ALA A 369 -14.67 -5.42 -6.15
N ALA A 370 -14.04 -5.44 -7.33
CA ALA A 370 -14.71 -5.78 -8.58
C ALA A 370 -15.23 -7.23 -8.60
N TYR A 371 -14.49 -8.17 -8.00
CA TYR A 371 -14.93 -9.55 -7.83
C TYR A 371 -16.20 -9.61 -6.97
N VAL A 372 -16.21 -8.97 -5.79
CA VAL A 372 -17.40 -8.89 -4.94
C VAL A 372 -18.58 -8.23 -5.67
N LYS A 373 -18.36 -7.10 -6.34
CA LYS A 373 -19.39 -6.40 -7.13
C LYS A 373 -19.97 -7.25 -8.25
N SER A 374 -19.19 -8.18 -8.83
CA SER A 374 -19.70 -9.09 -9.86
C SER A 374 -20.74 -10.10 -9.35
N PHE A 375 -20.69 -10.44 -8.05
CA PHE A 375 -21.70 -11.26 -7.38
C PHE A 375 -22.83 -10.42 -6.79
N HIS A 376 -22.55 -9.16 -6.46
CA HIS A 376 -23.49 -8.22 -5.86
C HIS A 376 -23.56 -6.89 -6.64
N PRO A 377 -24.15 -6.86 -7.85
CA PRO A 377 -24.08 -5.70 -8.73
C PRO A 377 -24.78 -4.44 -8.19
N THR A 378 -25.67 -4.60 -7.20
CA THR A 378 -26.46 -3.52 -6.60
C THR A 378 -25.89 -3.02 -5.27
N TRP A 379 -24.79 -3.59 -4.79
CA TRP A 379 -24.19 -3.12 -3.53
C TRP A 379 -23.57 -1.74 -3.70
N SER A 380 -23.72 -0.92 -2.66
CA SER A 380 -23.07 0.37 -2.54
C SER A 380 -21.54 0.20 -2.42
N PRO A 381 -20.78 1.27 -2.70
CA PRO A 381 -19.35 1.31 -2.38
C PRO A 381 -19.05 0.95 -0.91
N ALA A 382 -19.86 1.43 0.03
CA ALA A 382 -19.70 1.16 1.45
C ALA A 382 -19.96 -0.31 1.81
N ALA A 383 -20.97 -0.95 1.21
CA ALA A 383 -21.25 -2.37 1.42
C ALA A 383 -20.11 -3.26 0.89
N ILE A 384 -19.56 -2.95 -0.29
CA ILE A 384 -18.40 -3.67 -0.84
C ILE A 384 -17.16 -3.49 0.06
N LYS A 385 -16.88 -2.25 0.47
CA LYS A 385 -15.81 -1.93 1.41
C LYS A 385 -15.99 -2.69 2.73
N SER A 386 -17.20 -2.69 3.28
CA SER A 386 -17.54 -3.42 4.49
C SER A 386 -17.28 -4.91 4.34
N ALA A 387 -17.72 -5.54 3.25
CA ALA A 387 -17.53 -6.97 3.05
C ALA A 387 -16.05 -7.36 3.00
N LEU A 388 -15.22 -6.54 2.35
CA LEU A 388 -13.76 -6.75 2.31
C LEU A 388 -13.13 -6.59 3.70
N MET A 389 -13.52 -5.56 4.45
CA MET A 389 -12.99 -5.28 5.78
C MET A 389 -13.40 -6.35 6.80
N THR A 390 -14.68 -6.69 6.88
CA THR A 390 -15.21 -7.55 7.95
C THR A 390 -14.84 -9.02 7.81
N THR A 391 -14.41 -9.43 6.61
CA THR A 391 -13.96 -10.79 6.30
C THR A 391 -12.44 -10.92 6.20
N ALA A 392 -11.70 -9.82 6.40
CA ALA A 392 -10.25 -9.81 6.42
C ALA A 392 -9.71 -10.70 7.56
N THR A 393 -8.54 -11.28 7.31
CA THR A 393 -7.84 -12.12 8.31
C THR A 393 -6.82 -11.27 9.05
N SER A 394 -6.72 -11.40 10.37
CA SER A 394 -5.69 -10.67 11.13
C SER A 394 -4.30 -10.94 10.55
N VAL A 395 -3.48 -9.89 10.44
CA VAL A 395 -2.07 -9.97 10.08
C VAL A 395 -1.30 -10.16 11.39
N GLY A 396 -0.36 -11.10 11.43
CA GLY A 396 0.43 -11.35 12.64
C GLY A 396 1.25 -10.11 13.06
N PRO A 397 1.67 -10.04 14.33
CA PRO A 397 2.55 -8.96 14.77
C PRO A 397 3.85 -9.03 13.98
N LEU A 398 4.30 -7.88 13.45
CA LEU A 398 5.72 -7.71 13.15
C LEU A 398 6.50 -8.11 14.40
N GLY A 399 7.71 -8.65 14.24
CA GLY A 399 8.66 -8.90 15.35
C GLY A 399 8.98 -7.68 16.25
N TYR A 400 8.28 -6.55 16.06
CA TYR A 400 8.32 -5.30 16.82
C TYR A 400 7.10 -5.03 17.73
N GLY A 401 6.15 -5.97 17.86
CA GLY A 401 5.13 -5.96 18.91
C GLY A 401 3.73 -5.50 18.49
N ASN A 402 2.74 -6.32 18.89
CA ASN A 402 1.28 -6.19 18.76
C ASN A 402 0.69 -6.12 17.32
N ASP A 403 -0.51 -6.71 17.18
CA ASP A 403 -1.44 -6.55 16.04
C ASP A 403 -1.67 -5.04 15.82
N ASP A 404 -0.85 -4.44 14.97
CA ASP A 404 -0.96 -3.00 14.71
C ASP A 404 -2.10 -2.76 13.72
N VAL A 405 -3.27 -2.49 14.28
CA VAL A 405 -4.47 -2.11 13.52
C VAL A 405 -4.25 -0.79 12.77
N LEU A 406 -3.43 0.13 13.28
CA LEU A 406 -3.02 1.34 12.56
C LEU A 406 -2.08 1.05 11.39
N SER A 407 -1.59 -0.18 11.29
CA SER A 407 -0.74 -0.65 10.20
C SER A 407 -1.51 -1.45 9.14
N SER A 408 -2.32 -2.41 9.57
CA SER A 408 -2.99 -3.38 8.69
C SER A 408 -4.47 -3.10 8.46
N GLY A 409 -5.05 -2.16 9.21
CA GLY A 409 -6.48 -1.91 9.24
C GLY A 409 -7.23 -3.12 9.77
N SER A 410 -8.20 -3.61 8.99
CA SER A 410 -8.98 -4.80 9.32
C SER A 410 -8.19 -6.10 9.18
N GLY A 411 -7.04 -6.07 8.50
CA GLY A 411 -6.17 -7.22 8.28
C GLY A 411 -5.88 -7.49 6.80
N HIS A 412 -5.42 -8.70 6.48
CA HIS A 412 -5.14 -9.16 5.13
C HIS A 412 -6.43 -9.52 4.39
N ILE A 413 -6.56 -9.03 3.17
CA ILE A 413 -7.76 -9.21 2.34
C ILE A 413 -8.10 -10.68 2.08
N ASN A 414 -9.39 -11.03 2.15
CA ASN A 414 -9.89 -12.36 1.82
C ASN A 414 -11.04 -12.28 0.80
N PRO A 415 -10.72 -12.27 -0.51
CA PRO A 415 -11.74 -12.09 -1.55
C PRO A 415 -12.81 -13.18 -1.57
N MET A 416 -12.47 -14.41 -1.17
CA MET A 416 -13.40 -15.54 -1.19
C MET A 416 -14.47 -15.41 -0.12
N LYS A 417 -14.10 -14.96 1.09
CA LYS A 417 -15.08 -14.71 2.15
C LYS A 417 -15.89 -13.43 1.92
N ALA A 418 -15.30 -12.42 1.30
CA ALA A 418 -15.96 -11.13 1.05
C ALA A 418 -17.16 -11.22 0.09
N VAL A 419 -17.30 -12.30 -0.70
CA VAL A 419 -18.50 -12.53 -1.53
C VAL A 419 -19.71 -12.88 -0.67
N ASP A 420 -19.53 -13.47 0.51
CA ASP A 420 -20.64 -13.81 1.41
C ASP A 420 -20.30 -13.42 2.85
N PRO A 421 -20.34 -12.12 3.17
CA PRO A 421 -19.93 -11.62 4.47
C PRO A 421 -21.02 -11.83 5.55
N GLY A 422 -22.23 -12.23 5.18
CA GLY A 422 -23.40 -12.30 6.07
C GLY A 422 -24.00 -10.93 6.40
N LEU A 423 -23.20 -10.02 6.99
CA LEU A 423 -23.63 -8.65 7.34
C LEU A 423 -22.70 -7.60 6.72
N VAL A 424 -23.27 -6.43 6.39
CA VAL A 424 -22.51 -5.25 5.95
C VAL A 424 -22.89 -3.99 6.73
N TYR A 425 -21.90 -3.15 6.99
CA TYR A 425 -22.05 -1.77 7.47
C TYR A 425 -22.20 -0.88 6.23
N ASP A 426 -23.44 -0.57 5.88
CA ASP A 426 -23.76 0.22 4.69
C ASP A 426 -23.84 1.72 5.04
N ALA A 427 -23.43 2.58 4.10
CA ALA A 427 -23.43 4.03 4.24
C ALA A 427 -23.62 4.68 2.86
N ASN A 428 -24.21 5.87 2.85
CA ASN A 428 -24.48 6.66 1.66
C ASN A 428 -23.99 8.12 1.80
N GLU A 429 -24.22 8.92 0.78
CA GLU A 429 -23.85 10.35 0.72
C GLU A 429 -24.28 11.14 1.96
N VAL A 430 -25.50 10.92 2.47
CA VAL A 430 -26.05 11.65 3.63
C VAL A 430 -25.27 11.33 4.91
N ASP A 431 -24.79 10.09 5.06
CA ASP A 431 -23.98 9.68 6.22
C ASP A 431 -22.63 10.42 6.25
N TYR A 432 -21.98 10.56 5.09
CA TYR A 432 -20.72 11.30 4.98
C TYR A 432 -20.90 12.81 5.14
N ILE A 433 -21.96 13.38 4.58
CA ILE A 433 -22.32 14.80 4.80
C ILE A 433 -22.58 15.06 6.29
N THR A 434 -23.31 14.18 6.96
CA THR A 434 -23.57 14.26 8.40
C THR A 434 -22.27 14.22 9.20
N MET A 435 -21.36 13.30 8.87
CA MET A 435 -20.04 13.23 9.49
C MET A 435 -19.24 14.52 9.28
N MET A 436 -19.19 15.07 8.06
CA MET A 436 -18.47 16.32 7.77
C MET A 436 -19.05 17.51 8.54
N CYS A 437 -20.38 17.61 8.65
CA CYS A 437 -21.01 18.62 9.49
C CYS A 437 -20.62 18.47 10.97
N ASN A 438 -20.55 17.25 11.49
CA ASN A 438 -20.12 16.96 12.86
C ASN A 438 -18.61 17.20 13.08
N LEU A 439 -17.80 17.19 12.03
CA LEU A 439 -16.40 17.62 12.05
C LEU A 439 -16.22 19.15 12.08
N GLY A 440 -17.28 19.92 11.85
CA GLY A 440 -17.25 21.37 11.83
C GLY A 440 -17.13 22.00 10.44
N TYR A 441 -17.33 21.23 9.36
CA TYR A 441 -17.49 21.82 8.03
C TYR A 441 -18.77 22.66 7.98
N ASP A 442 -18.67 23.87 7.44
CA ASP A 442 -19.83 24.73 7.25
C ASP A 442 -20.56 24.43 5.92
N THR A 443 -21.75 25.01 5.77
CA THR A 443 -22.58 24.80 4.58
C THR A 443 -21.94 25.37 3.31
N GLU A 444 -21.11 26.41 3.39
CA GLU A 444 -20.47 27.01 2.22
C GLU A 444 -19.42 26.06 1.64
N LYS A 445 -18.50 25.59 2.50
CA LYS A 445 -17.49 24.60 2.16
C LYS A 445 -18.12 23.31 1.64
N LEU A 446 -19.15 22.81 2.31
CA LEU A 446 -19.80 21.55 1.93
C LEU A 446 -20.41 21.61 0.54
N ARG A 447 -20.95 22.76 0.14
CA ARG A 447 -21.53 22.97 -1.19
C ARG A 447 -20.49 23.06 -2.31
N LEU A 448 -19.27 23.47 -2.00
CA LEU A 448 -18.17 23.44 -2.97
C LEU A 448 -17.88 22.02 -3.47
N VAL A 449 -18.02 21.02 -2.59
CA VAL A 449 -17.72 19.62 -2.93
C VAL A 449 -18.97 18.82 -3.27
N THR A 450 -20.09 19.03 -2.59
CA THR A 450 -21.33 18.30 -2.95
C THR A 450 -21.93 18.77 -4.27
N GLY A 451 -21.66 20.01 -4.68
CA GLY A 451 -22.19 20.60 -5.92
C GLY A 451 -23.72 20.79 -5.91
N ASP A 452 -24.36 20.66 -4.76
CA ASP A 452 -25.82 20.78 -4.60
C ASP A 452 -26.20 21.68 -3.41
N ASN A 453 -27.46 21.59 -2.96
CA ASN A 453 -27.98 22.44 -1.87
C ASN A 453 -27.79 21.86 -0.46
N SER A 454 -26.94 20.85 -0.30
CA SER A 454 -26.63 20.21 0.99
C SER A 454 -26.26 21.25 2.06
N SER A 455 -26.62 20.96 3.30
CA SER A 455 -26.47 21.89 4.42
C SER A 455 -26.40 21.16 5.76
N CYS A 456 -25.64 21.74 6.68
CA CYS A 456 -25.52 21.26 8.05
C CYS A 456 -26.68 21.70 8.97
N SER A 457 -27.60 22.56 8.50
CA SER A 457 -28.66 23.13 9.34
C SER A 457 -29.71 22.11 9.82
N ASN A 458 -29.87 20.99 9.12
CA ASN A 458 -30.84 19.94 9.45
C ASN A 458 -30.16 18.61 9.85
N VAL A 459 -28.85 18.63 10.08
CA VAL A 459 -28.12 17.43 10.48
C VAL A 459 -28.43 17.13 11.94
N ALA A 460 -28.83 15.89 12.22
CA ALA A 460 -29.11 15.44 13.57
C ALA A 460 -27.87 15.63 14.46
N ASN A 461 -28.06 16.04 15.72
CA ASN A 461 -26.98 16.08 16.71
C ASN A 461 -26.38 14.67 16.82
N GLY A 462 -25.17 14.51 16.28
CA GLY A 462 -24.42 13.26 16.31
C GLY A 462 -22.93 13.56 16.45
N THR A 463 -22.13 12.50 16.45
CA THR A 463 -20.69 12.60 16.50
C THR A 463 -20.06 11.94 15.28
N VAL A 464 -18.79 12.23 15.04
CA VAL A 464 -17.99 11.55 14.01
C VAL A 464 -17.94 10.03 14.25
N LEU A 465 -17.99 9.62 15.53
CA LEU A 465 -18.01 8.23 15.97
C LEU A 465 -19.24 7.47 15.42
N ASP A 466 -20.31 8.17 15.05
CA ASP A 466 -21.57 7.59 14.57
C ASP A 466 -21.58 7.28 13.07
N LEU A 467 -20.53 7.65 12.31
CA LEU A 467 -20.41 7.17 10.94
C LEU A 467 -20.47 5.63 10.95
N ASN A 468 -21.33 5.05 10.12
CA ASN A 468 -21.58 3.61 10.09
C ASN A 468 -20.42 2.84 9.42
N TYR A 469 -19.27 2.83 10.09
CA TYR A 469 -18.00 2.36 9.57
C TYR A 469 -17.66 0.96 10.10
N PRO A 470 -17.01 0.06 9.32
CA PRO A 470 -16.71 -1.31 9.73
C PRO A 470 -15.59 -1.47 10.78
N SER A 471 -15.19 -0.39 11.44
CA SER A 471 -14.16 -0.37 12.49
C SER A 471 -14.46 0.71 13.53
N PHE A 472 -13.74 0.64 14.65
CA PHE A 472 -13.85 1.57 15.76
C PHE A 472 -12.47 2.09 16.12
N ALA A 473 -12.27 3.40 16.07
CA ALA A 473 -11.03 4.04 16.47
C ALA A 473 -11.33 5.17 17.45
N LEU A 474 -10.51 5.28 18.49
CA LEU A 474 -10.64 6.32 19.51
C LEU A 474 -9.27 6.88 19.88
N HIS A 475 -9.08 8.17 19.63
CA HIS A 475 -7.94 8.91 20.17
C HIS A 475 -8.27 9.37 21.60
N VAL A 476 -7.34 9.16 22.53
CA VAL A 476 -7.53 9.48 23.96
C VAL A 476 -6.31 10.16 24.56
N SER A 477 -6.54 10.95 25.61
CA SER A 477 -5.46 11.58 26.37
C SER A 477 -4.80 10.59 27.33
N SER A 478 -3.47 10.61 27.38
CA SER A 478 -2.69 9.73 28.26
C SER A 478 -3.11 9.87 29.72
N GLY A 479 -3.32 8.73 30.39
CA GLY A 479 -3.64 8.63 31.82
C GLY A 479 -5.03 9.13 32.22
N THR A 480 -5.87 9.54 31.26
CA THR A 480 -7.22 10.03 31.53
C THR A 480 -8.24 8.94 31.27
N PRO A 481 -9.17 8.66 32.21
CA PRO A 481 -10.29 7.77 31.94
C PRO A 481 -11.12 8.29 30.77
N PHE A 482 -11.51 7.40 29.86
CA PHE A 482 -12.35 7.72 28.72
C PHE A 482 -13.56 6.80 28.66
N PHE A 483 -14.61 7.29 28.01
CA PHE A 483 -15.83 6.54 27.71
C PHE A 483 -16.35 7.03 26.35
N ALA A 484 -16.60 6.11 25.42
CA ALA A 484 -17.13 6.41 24.10
C ALA A 484 -18.20 5.40 23.69
N ASN A 485 -19.24 5.89 23.03
CA ASN A 485 -20.29 5.06 22.42
C ASN A 485 -20.21 5.17 20.90
N PHE A 486 -20.28 4.03 20.23
CA PHE A 486 -20.34 3.95 18.77
C PHE A 486 -21.67 3.32 18.37
N SER A 487 -22.54 4.08 17.72
CA SER A 487 -23.75 3.53 17.11
C SER A 487 -23.43 2.91 15.75
N ARG A 488 -23.88 1.68 15.51
CA ARG A 488 -23.69 0.99 14.22
C ARG A 488 -24.97 0.33 13.78
N THR A 489 -25.18 0.32 12.47
CA THR A 489 -26.29 -0.37 11.83
C THR A 489 -25.74 -1.37 10.81
N VAL A 490 -26.08 -2.64 10.99
CA VAL A 490 -25.72 -3.71 10.05
C VAL A 490 -26.94 -4.12 9.24
N THR A 491 -26.72 -4.40 7.96
CA THR A 491 -27.73 -4.92 7.03
C THR A 491 -27.44 -6.39 6.76
N ASN A 492 -28.44 -7.26 6.89
CA ASN A 492 -28.30 -8.67 6.52
C ASN A 492 -28.27 -8.84 5.00
N VAL A 493 -27.17 -9.40 4.50
CA VAL A 493 -26.97 -9.73 3.08
C VAL A 493 -26.75 -11.22 2.83
N GLY A 494 -26.71 -12.02 3.91
CA GLY A 494 -26.58 -13.47 3.86
C GLY A 494 -27.94 -14.16 3.84
N VAL A 495 -28.06 -15.22 4.65
CA VAL A 495 -29.26 -16.07 4.67
C VAL A 495 -30.46 -15.36 5.31
N PRO A 496 -31.69 -15.49 4.76
CA PRO A 496 -32.92 -15.06 5.43
C PRO A 496 -33.13 -15.85 6.74
N THR A 497 -33.65 -15.20 7.78
CA THR A 497 -33.85 -15.84 9.10
C THR A 497 -32.52 -16.32 9.73
N SER A 498 -31.76 -15.38 10.29
CA SER A 498 -30.46 -15.63 10.90
C SER A 498 -30.33 -14.89 12.22
N VAL A 499 -29.50 -15.43 13.12
CA VAL A 499 -29.26 -14.87 14.44
C VAL A 499 -27.77 -14.77 14.64
N TYR A 500 -27.28 -13.56 14.86
CA TYR A 500 -25.89 -13.28 15.17
C TYR A 500 -25.71 -13.02 16.66
N TYR A 501 -24.67 -13.61 17.24
CA TYR A 501 -24.22 -13.35 18.60
C TYR A 501 -22.91 -12.58 18.56
N VAL A 502 -22.77 -11.61 19.47
CA VAL A 502 -21.55 -10.82 19.58
C VAL A 502 -20.55 -11.48 20.52
N SER A 503 -19.28 -11.42 20.14
CA SER A 503 -18.15 -11.70 21.02
C SER A 503 -17.13 -10.57 20.91
N VAL A 504 -16.61 -10.15 22.06
CA VAL A 504 -15.54 -9.15 22.15
C VAL A 504 -14.50 -9.64 23.16
N ASN A 505 -13.22 -9.41 22.88
CA ASN A 505 -12.16 -9.67 23.84
C ASN A 505 -11.86 -8.39 24.63
N SER A 506 -12.11 -8.39 25.93
CA SER A 506 -11.62 -7.30 26.80
C SER A 506 -10.14 -7.48 27.07
N THR A 507 -9.41 -6.37 27.21
CA THR A 507 -8.01 -6.37 27.65
C THR A 507 -7.92 -5.74 29.04
N THR A 508 -6.75 -5.79 29.69
CA THR A 508 -6.57 -5.12 30.98
C THR A 508 -6.71 -3.60 30.91
N ALA A 509 -6.55 -3.00 29.72
CA ALA A 509 -6.63 -1.56 29.48
C ALA A 509 -7.97 -1.11 28.88
N LEU A 510 -8.74 -2.02 28.27
CA LEU A 510 -10.00 -1.72 27.58
C LEU A 510 -11.13 -2.63 28.04
N GLU A 511 -12.20 -2.02 28.52
CA GLU A 511 -13.50 -2.66 28.70
C GLU A 511 -14.39 -2.31 27.50
N VAL A 512 -14.94 -3.35 26.85
CA VAL A 512 -15.83 -3.20 25.71
C VAL A 512 -17.11 -3.99 25.95
N SER A 513 -18.25 -3.32 25.79
CA SER A 513 -19.57 -3.95 25.87
C SER A 513 -20.43 -3.57 24.66
N VAL A 514 -21.38 -4.44 24.31
CA VAL A 514 -22.22 -4.29 23.12
C VAL A 514 -23.68 -4.53 23.48
N GLU A 515 -24.56 -3.66 23.01
CA GLU A 515 -26.00 -3.71 23.29
C GLU A 515 -26.82 -3.50 22.00
N PRO A 516 -27.73 -4.43 21.64
CA PRO A 516 -27.97 -5.74 22.25
C PRO A 516 -26.82 -6.73 21.99
N THR A 517 -26.79 -7.86 22.70
CA THR A 517 -25.78 -8.94 22.51
C THR A 517 -26.15 -9.94 21.41
N GLN A 518 -27.33 -9.81 20.83
CA GLN A 518 -27.87 -10.66 19.78
C GLN A 518 -28.64 -9.82 18.75
N LEU A 519 -28.44 -10.12 17.46
CA LEU A 519 -29.21 -9.54 16.36
C LEU A 519 -29.93 -10.64 15.59
N SER A 520 -31.27 -10.59 15.59
CA SER A 520 -32.11 -11.53 14.85
C SER A 520 -32.67 -10.85 13.60
N PHE A 521 -32.46 -11.44 12.44
CA PHE A 521 -32.97 -10.99 11.16
C PHE A 521 -33.97 -12.00 10.62
N GLU A 522 -35.06 -11.55 10.02
CA GLU A 522 -36.09 -12.39 9.40
C GLU A 522 -35.93 -12.45 7.88
N LYS A 523 -35.36 -11.40 7.26
CA LYS A 523 -35.21 -11.28 5.81
C LYS A 523 -33.89 -10.62 5.39
N ILE A 524 -33.52 -10.82 4.13
CA ILE A 524 -32.43 -10.10 3.47
C ILE A 524 -32.79 -8.62 3.37
N GLY A 525 -31.81 -7.75 3.59
CA GLY A 525 -31.96 -6.29 3.58
C GLY A 525 -32.53 -5.72 4.88
N GLU A 526 -32.88 -6.54 5.86
CA GLU A 526 -33.26 -6.06 7.19
C GLU A 526 -32.05 -5.44 7.89
N LYS A 527 -32.29 -4.30 8.55
CA LYS A 527 -31.29 -3.52 9.27
C LYS A 527 -31.49 -3.66 10.77
N LYS A 528 -30.39 -3.82 11.51
CA LYS A 528 -30.40 -3.77 12.97
C LYS A 528 -29.30 -2.85 13.49
N THR A 529 -29.63 -2.09 14.52
CA THR A 529 -28.72 -1.16 15.18
C THR A 529 -28.24 -1.73 16.50
N PHE A 530 -26.98 -1.49 16.83
CA PHE A 530 -26.37 -1.81 18.12
C PHE A 530 -25.41 -0.70 18.54
N ILE A 531 -25.08 -0.67 19.82
CA ILE A 531 -24.16 0.30 20.41
C ILE A 531 -22.95 -0.46 20.95
N VAL A 532 -21.75 -0.02 20.59
CA VAL A 532 -20.48 -0.46 21.21
C VAL A 532 -20.05 0.59 22.21
N LYS A 533 -19.88 0.21 23.47
CA LYS A 533 -19.38 1.07 24.54
C LYS A 533 -17.94 0.68 24.80
N VAL A 534 -17.03 1.66 24.74
CA VAL A 534 -15.59 1.47 24.95
C VAL A 534 -15.16 2.39 26.08
N GLU A 535 -14.62 1.81 27.15
CA GLU A 535 -14.14 2.57 28.30
C GLU A 535 -12.83 2.00 28.84
N GLY A 536 -12.06 2.85 29.51
CA GLY A 536 -10.75 2.46 30.02
C GLY A 536 -9.88 3.66 30.36
N SER A 537 -8.59 3.38 30.56
CA SER A 537 -7.56 4.40 30.74
C SER A 537 -6.26 3.87 30.12
N LEU A 538 -5.62 4.68 29.30
CA LEU A 538 -4.43 4.29 28.54
C LEU A 538 -3.27 5.24 28.86
N SER A 539 -2.15 4.70 29.29
CA SER A 539 -0.90 5.46 29.52
C SER A 539 0.27 4.89 28.73
N TRP A 540 0.40 3.56 28.74
CA TRP A 540 1.33 2.78 27.92
C TRP A 540 0.75 1.35 27.80
N PRO A 541 0.88 0.65 26.65
CA PRO A 541 1.46 1.07 25.36
C PRO A 541 0.73 2.24 24.68
N PHE A 542 1.32 2.84 23.64
CA PHE A 542 0.74 3.97 22.89
C PHE A 542 -0.55 3.64 22.15
N GLN A 543 -0.84 2.35 21.99
CA GLN A 543 -2.08 1.84 21.45
C GLN A 543 -2.44 0.50 22.06
N VAL A 544 -3.72 0.20 22.08
CA VAL A 544 -4.27 -1.11 22.43
C VAL A 544 -5.38 -1.44 21.44
N SER A 545 -5.36 -2.66 20.93
CA SER A 545 -6.31 -3.16 19.94
C SER A 545 -7.06 -4.38 20.45
N THR A 546 -8.30 -4.52 20.01
CA THR A 546 -9.12 -5.73 20.14
C THR A 546 -10.05 -5.82 18.93
N SER A 547 -11.01 -6.73 18.93
CA SER A 547 -12.03 -6.80 17.87
C SER A 547 -13.39 -7.23 18.40
N LEU A 548 -14.42 -6.69 17.76
CA LEU A 548 -15.79 -7.14 17.87
C LEU A 548 -16.07 -8.14 16.75
N VAL A 549 -16.75 -9.24 17.06
CA VAL A 549 -17.18 -10.23 16.07
C VAL A 549 -18.66 -10.52 16.24
N TRP A 550 -19.44 -10.36 15.18
CA TRP A 550 -20.77 -10.95 15.05
C TRP A 550 -20.65 -12.29 14.34
N SER A 551 -21.25 -13.34 14.90
CA SER A 551 -21.28 -14.67 14.27
C SER A 551 -22.64 -15.36 14.44
N ASP A 552 -23.08 -16.00 13.37
CA ASP A 552 -24.24 -16.91 13.33
C ASP A 552 -23.80 -18.39 13.31
N GLY A 553 -22.52 -18.67 13.57
CA GLY A 553 -21.89 -20.00 13.46
C GLY A 553 -21.36 -20.34 12.06
N VAL A 554 -21.68 -19.55 11.04
CA VAL A 554 -21.21 -19.74 9.64
C VAL A 554 -20.39 -18.53 9.20
N HIS A 555 -20.95 -17.35 9.33
CA HIS A 555 -20.35 -16.07 9.01
C HIS A 555 -19.60 -15.52 10.23
N ILE A 556 -18.53 -14.78 9.93
CA ILE A 556 -17.71 -14.06 10.90
C ILE A 556 -17.59 -12.63 10.40
N VAL A 557 -18.25 -11.71 11.09
CA VAL A 557 -18.26 -10.28 10.76
C VAL A 557 -17.40 -9.58 11.79
N ARG A 558 -16.11 -9.43 11.49
CA ARG A 558 -15.10 -8.89 12.42
C ARG A 558 -14.87 -7.40 12.19
N SER A 559 -14.90 -6.61 13.25
CA SER A 559 -14.53 -5.19 13.24
C SER A 559 -13.42 -4.93 14.23
N PRO A 560 -12.26 -4.37 13.81
CA PRO A 560 -11.21 -4.01 14.74
C PRO A 560 -11.63 -2.80 15.59
N ILE A 561 -11.16 -2.80 16.85
CA ILE A 561 -11.28 -1.70 17.80
C ILE A 561 -9.86 -1.29 18.17
N VAL A 562 -9.52 -0.01 18.02
CA VAL A 562 -8.22 0.53 18.44
C VAL A 562 -8.40 1.79 19.27
N VAL A 563 -7.68 1.86 20.39
CA VAL A 563 -7.57 3.06 21.22
C VAL A 563 -6.09 3.45 21.29
N TYR A 564 -5.78 4.72 21.07
CA TYR A 564 -4.39 5.19 20.94
C TYR A 564 -4.18 6.61 21.49
N LEU A 565 -2.91 6.94 21.76
CA LEU A 565 -2.46 8.22 22.35
C LEU A 565 -1.81 9.19 21.34
N LEU A 566 -1.56 8.73 20.11
CA LEU A 566 -0.72 9.36 19.07
C LEU A 566 -1.40 10.46 18.25
#